data_AF-A0A428VYT6-F1
#
_entry.id   AF-A0A428VYT6-F1
#
_cell.length_a   1.000
_cell.length_b   1.000
_cell.length_c   1.000
_cell.angle_alpha   90.00
_cell.angle_beta   90.00
_cell.angle_gamma   90.00
#
_symmetry.space_group_name_H-M   'P 1'
#
loop_
_entity.id
_entity.type
_entity.pdbx_description
1 polymer ?
#
loop_
_entity_poly.entity_id
_entity_poly.type
_entity_poly.pdbx_seq_one_letter_code
_entity_poly.pdbx_strand_id
1 'polypeptide(L)'
;MTVRLVFGRPLPGTVGETRRVVHVFELPTGDVVPERLTALCGSAFGPGELEHLDLIQGMPCVSCLRRTPTPDPELPAGRQEPQGQP
;
A
#
# COMPACT_ATOMS: atom_id res chain seq x y z
N MET A 1 16.38 -3.31 8.32
CA MET A 1 15.30 -3.98 7.59
C MET A 1 14.55 -2.93 6.82
N THR A 2 14.74 -2.85 5.50
CA THR A 2 14.08 -1.86 4.65
C THR A 2 12.66 -2.34 4.34
N VAL A 3 11.67 -1.52 4.66
CA VAL A 3 10.27 -1.74 4.28
C VAL A 3 9.91 -0.81 3.14
N ARG A 4 9.11 -1.29 2.20
CA ARG A 4 8.52 -0.47 1.14
C ARG A 4 7.04 -0.29 1.43
N LEU A 5 6.60 0.95 1.34
CA LEU A 5 5.18 1.28 1.40
C LEU A 5 4.56 1.04 0.03
N VAL A 6 3.46 0.29 0.01
CA VAL A 6 2.62 0.13 -1.18
C VAL A 6 1.18 0.51 -0.84
N PHE A 7 0.44 0.89 -1.87
CA PHE A 7 -0.95 1.30 -1.75
C PHE A 7 -1.84 0.29 -2.46
N GLY A 8 -2.95 -0.08 -1.83
CA GLY A 8 -3.89 -1.01 -2.41
C GLY A 8 -5.32 -0.59 -2.14
N ARG A 9 -6.20 -0.80 -3.12
CA ARG A 9 -7.63 -0.57 -2.99
C ARG A 9 -8.37 -1.90 -3.12
N PRO A 10 -9.31 -2.23 -2.22
CA PRO A 10 -10.10 -3.45 -2.36
C PRO A 10 -10.89 -3.48 -3.67
N LEU A 11 -10.97 -4.65 -4.30
CA LEU A 11 -11.82 -4.83 -5.46
C LEU A 11 -13.30 -4.70 -5.07
N PRO A 12 -14.17 -4.28 -6.01
CA PRO A 12 -15.61 -4.29 -5.77
C PRO A 12 -16.09 -5.70 -5.36
N GLY A 13 -16.88 -5.78 -4.29
CA GLY A 13 -17.38 -7.06 -3.77
C GLY A 13 -16.47 -7.75 -2.74
N THR A 14 -15.23 -7.29 -2.56
CA THR A 14 -14.32 -7.77 -1.49
C THR A 14 -14.71 -7.19 -0.12
N VAL A 15 -15.08 -5.91 -0.11
CA VAL A 15 -15.54 -5.19 1.09
C VAL A 15 -16.82 -4.44 0.75
N GLY A 16 -17.63 -4.10 1.76
CA GLY A 16 -18.73 -3.15 1.56
C GLY A 16 -18.19 -1.81 1.03
N GLU A 17 -18.93 -1.13 0.15
CA GLU A 17 -18.48 0.07 -0.58
C GLU A 17 -17.93 1.18 0.35
N THR A 18 -18.51 1.33 1.55
CA THR A 18 -18.04 2.27 2.57
C THR A 18 -16.61 2.04 3.05
N ARG A 19 -16.06 0.84 2.80
CA ARG A 19 -14.71 0.43 3.18
C ARG A 19 -13.78 0.32 1.97
N ARG A 20 -14.24 0.68 0.76
CA ARG A 20 -13.43 0.67 -0.47
C ARG A 20 -12.57 1.93 -0.57
N VAL A 21 -11.72 2.13 0.43
CA VAL A 21 -10.76 3.24 0.51
C VAL A 21 -9.35 2.73 0.22
N VAL A 22 -8.40 3.64 0.01
CA VAL A 22 -7.00 3.26 -0.18
C VAL A 22 -6.42 2.78 1.15
N HIS A 23 -5.75 1.64 1.14
CA HIS A 23 -5.03 1.08 2.27
C HIS A 23 -3.53 1.13 2.03
N VAL A 24 -2.77 1.33 3.09
CA VAL A 24 -1.30 1.37 3.08
C VAL A 24 -0.79 0.06 3.65
N PHE A 25 0.17 -0.55 2.99
CA PHE A 25 0.79 -1.81 3.37
C PHE A 25 2.30 -1.65 3.45
N GLU A 26 2.91 -2.34 4.41
CA GLU A 26 4.35 -2.44 4.55
C GLU A 26 4.80 -3.80 4.00
N LEU A 27 5.57 -3.78 2.91
CA LEU A 27 6.19 -5.00 2.40
C LEU A 27 7.68 -5.02 2.78
N PRO A 28 8.19 -6.16 3.27
CA PRO A 28 9.63 -6.36 3.38
C PRO A 28 10.24 -6.29 1.97
N THR A 29 11.41 -5.67 1.82
CA THR A 29 12.11 -5.54 0.51
C THR A 29 12.71 -6.87 0.01
N GLY A 30 12.29 -8.02 0.55
CA GLY A 30 12.75 -9.35 0.13
C GLY A 30 11.74 -10.07 -0.75
N ASP A 31 12.16 -11.15 -1.41
CA ASP A 31 11.37 -11.94 -2.37
C ASP A 31 10.22 -12.75 -1.74
N VAL A 32 9.88 -12.52 -0.48
CA VAL A 32 8.80 -13.24 0.21
C VAL A 32 7.49 -12.48 -0.02
N VAL A 33 6.69 -12.96 -0.95
CA VAL A 33 5.32 -12.49 -1.16
C VAL A 33 4.41 -13.11 -0.08
N PRO A 34 3.78 -12.32 0.80
CA PRO A 34 2.87 -12.86 1.81
C PRO A 34 1.62 -13.44 1.15
N GLU A 35 1.12 -14.57 1.67
CA GLU A 35 -0.19 -15.11 1.24
C GLU A 35 -1.36 -14.17 1.55
N ARG A 36 -1.18 -13.29 2.55
CA ARG A 36 -2.12 -12.22 2.88
C ARG A 36 -1.37 -10.92 3.18
N LEU A 37 -1.83 -9.84 2.57
CA LEU A 37 -1.37 -8.49 2.86
C LEU A 37 -2.21 -7.88 3.96
N THR A 38 -1.56 -7.46 5.03
CA THR A 38 -2.23 -6.76 6.13
C THR A 38 -1.92 -5.28 6.04
N ALA A 39 -2.97 -4.47 5.88
CA ALA A 39 -2.86 -3.03 5.87
C ALA A 39 -2.49 -2.51 7.27
N LEU A 40 -1.92 -1.30 7.32
CA LEU A 40 -1.61 -0.61 8.59
C LEU A 40 -2.84 -0.46 9.50
N CYS A 41 -4.04 -0.43 8.95
CA CYS A 41 -5.28 -0.38 9.74
C CYS A 41 -5.71 -1.73 10.34
N GLY A 42 -5.03 -2.83 10.00
CA GLY A 42 -5.34 -4.20 10.44
C GLY A 42 -6.24 -4.98 9.48
N SER A 43 -6.68 -4.40 8.36
CA SER A 43 -7.44 -5.13 7.34
C SER A 43 -6.53 -6.10 6.58
N ALA A 44 -6.92 -7.36 6.45
CA ALA A 44 -6.12 -8.39 5.79
C ALA A 44 -6.80 -8.87 4.50
N PHE A 45 -6.07 -8.79 3.39
CA PHE A 45 -6.54 -9.15 2.06
C PHE A 45 -5.65 -10.23 1.46
N GLY A 46 -6.26 -11.19 0.78
CA GLY A 46 -5.59 -12.25 0.02
C GLY A 46 -5.27 -11.84 -1.43
N PRO A 47 -4.69 -12.76 -2.19
CA PRO A 47 -4.42 -12.56 -3.61
C PRO A 47 -5.72 -12.37 -4.39
N GLY A 48 -5.74 -11.39 -5.30
CA GLY A 48 -6.93 -11.09 -6.11
C GLY A 48 -8.02 -10.30 -5.39
N GLU A 49 -7.80 -9.86 -4.14
CA GLU A 49 -8.76 -9.03 -3.39
C GLU A 49 -8.39 -7.53 -3.42
N LEU A 50 -7.19 -7.21 -3.91
CA LEU A 50 -6.64 -5.86 -3.96
C LEU A 50 -6.23 -5.47 -5.38
N GLU A 51 -6.56 -4.24 -5.74
CA GLU A 51 -5.96 -3.49 -6.83
C GLU A 51 -4.73 -2.75 -6.30
N HIS A 52 -3.57 -3.01 -6.89
CA HIS A 52 -2.34 -2.27 -6.59
C HIS A 52 -2.44 -0.85 -7.18
N LEU A 53 -2.03 0.14 -6.40
CA LEU A 53 -2.00 1.55 -6.82
C LEU A 53 -0.55 2.06 -6.78
N ASP A 54 -0.01 2.46 -7.94
CA ASP A 54 1.32 3.05 -8.05
C ASP A 54 1.43 4.43 -7.37
N LEU A 55 0.30 5.15 -7.32
CA LEU A 55 0.15 6.44 -6.65
C LEU A 55 -1.11 6.43 -5.79
N ILE A 56 -1.12 7.25 -4.73
CA ILE A 56 -2.32 7.45 -3.91
C ILE A 56 -3.41 8.08 -4.77
N GLN A 57 -4.43 7.29 -5.11
CA GLN A 57 -5.59 7.74 -5.87
C GLN A 57 -6.82 7.78 -4.96
N GLY A 58 -7.11 8.96 -4.42
CA GLY A 58 -8.14 9.19 -3.42
C GLY A 58 -7.60 9.17 -1.98
N MET A 59 -8.47 9.36 -0.99
CA MET A 59 -8.03 9.42 0.41
C MET A 59 -7.74 8.02 0.97
N PRO A 60 -6.55 7.80 1.56
CA PRO A 60 -6.30 6.61 2.37
C PRO A 60 -7.25 6.53 3.55
N CYS A 61 -7.44 5.30 4.02
CA CYS A 61 -8.13 5.05 5.27
C CYS A 61 -7.49 5.88 6.39
N VAL A 62 -8.29 6.57 7.22
CA VAL A 62 -7.77 7.51 8.23
C VAL A 62 -6.79 6.83 9.18
N SER A 63 -7.07 5.58 9.55
CA SER A 63 -6.17 4.77 10.38
C SER A 63 -4.84 4.46 9.70
N CYS A 64 -4.86 4.23 8.38
CA CYS A 64 -3.68 3.99 7.57
C CYS A 64 -2.83 5.26 7.54
N LEU A 65 -3.46 6.40 7.22
CA LEU A 65 -2.80 7.70 7.17
C LEU A 65 -2.14 8.08 8.50
N ARG A 66 -2.80 7.80 9.63
CA ARG A 66 -2.27 8.05 10.98
C ARG A 66 -1.08 7.14 11.36
N ARG A 67 -1.01 5.95 10.76
CA ARG A 67 0.03 4.95 11.07
C ARG A 67 1.14 4.93 10.03
N THR A 68 0.98 5.62 8.90
CA THR A 68 2.01 5.75 7.89
C THR A 68 3.26 6.35 8.53
N PRO A 69 4.42 5.67 8.47
CA PRO A 69 5.66 6.24 8.96
C PRO A 69 6.01 7.46 8.11
N THR A 70 6.35 8.57 8.77
CA THR A 70 6.88 9.74 8.07
C THR A 70 8.23 9.38 7.47
N PRO A 71 8.51 9.73 6.20
CA PRO A 71 9.83 9.53 5.63
C PRO A 71 10.84 10.26 6.51
N ASP A 72 11.91 9.55 6.83
CA ASP A 72 13.04 10.10 7.56
C ASP A 72 13.69 11.18 6.68
N PRO A 73 13.80 12.44 7.14
CA PRO A 73 14.17 13.58 6.29
C PRO A 73 15.62 13.52 5.79
N GLU A 74 16.44 12.63 6.35
CA GLU A 74 17.87 12.47 6.03
C GLU A 74 18.14 11.37 4.98
N LEU A 75 17.12 10.65 4.51
CA LEU A 75 17.24 9.78 3.33
C LEU A 75 17.05 10.60 2.04
N PRO A 76 18.07 10.71 1.16
CA PRO A 76 17.90 11.38 -0.13
C PRO A 76 16.78 10.66 -0.89
N ALA A 77 15.75 11.41 -1.27
CA ALA A 77 14.63 10.91 -2.06
C ALA A 77 15.18 10.21 -3.30
N GLY A 78 15.25 8.88 -3.25
CA GLY A 78 15.76 8.06 -4.33
C GLY A 78 14.95 8.39 -5.58
N ARG A 79 15.63 8.87 -6.61
CA ARG A 79 15.08 9.20 -7.92
C ARG A 79 14.17 8.06 -8.37
N GLN A 80 12.85 8.25 -8.32
CA GLN A 80 11.91 7.36 -8.97
C GLN A 80 12.06 7.61 -10.46
N GLU A 81 12.86 6.79 -11.12
CA GLU A 81 12.94 6.79 -12.57
C GLU A 81 11.55 6.41 -13.10
N PRO A 82 10.90 7.25 -13.95
CA PRO A 82 9.66 6.86 -14.56
C PRO A 82 9.95 5.62 -15.40
N GLN A 83 9.31 4.50 -15.07
CA GLN A 83 9.34 3.30 -15.88
C GLN A 83 8.67 3.63 -17.21
N GLY A 84 9.48 4.09 -18.16
CA GLY A 84 9.10 4.12 -19.57
C GLY A 84 8.95 2.68 -20.03
N GLN A 85 7.84 2.38 -20.69
CA GLN A 85 7.69 1.16 -21.47
C GLN A 85 6.85 1.51 -22.73
N PRO A 86 7.16 0.90 -23.89
CA PRO A 86 7.35 1.55 -25.20
C PRO A 86 6.07 1.84 -25.99
#